data_AF-A0A6I5VPA4-F1
#
_entry.id   AF-A0A6I5VPA4-F1
#
_cell.length_a   1.000
_cell.length_b   1.000
_cell.length_c   1.000
_cell.angle_alpha   90.00
_cell.angle_beta   90.00
_cell.angle_gamma   90.00
#
_symmetry.space_group_name_H-M   'P 1'
#
loop_
_entity.id
_entity.type
_entity.pdbx_description
1 polymer ?
#
loop_
_entity_poly.entity_id
_entity_poly.type
_entity_poly.pdbx_seq_one_letter_code
_entity_poly.pdbx_strand_id
1 'polypeptide(L)'
;MTSGHWTEPDDIAARVRRRWDDGALLRSYATGAEFPTIQIRLRGPSASEIGDDLGAARDWARRLDTGRRDNSRYDLEWAMIGGRRIGRNRVPSRAVISSYSQAWALLGVTGAVRRFGAILALVDDHEAVRDWVVQHPLRALELSEELPRLLAAFDWLDAHRSSDRYLREIAAPGVDTKFAERHRAVLADLLGVSRTSTGFLVGLGLRAKPEFVRLRFASSLGLPAPLTELGVRADQLADLDLGPTRALVIENEITYLSVDVPADGVVIWGKGFDVDQVGKLSWLTDADVVYWGDLDTHGFAILDRLRAWLPQTRSILMDRETLLTHRDRWVVEDRPATSQLTRLTANEADLYLSLVADAFGDRIRLEQERIDWSWVEQRLGRAFESPRVDPAGS
;
A
#
# COMPACT_ATOMS: atom_id res chain seq x y z
N MET A 1 50.98 -9.94 -9.34
CA MET A 1 50.78 -8.49 -9.18
C MET A 1 49.56 -8.13 -10.00
N THR A 2 48.45 -7.79 -9.35
CA THR A 2 47.18 -7.47 -10.02
C THR A 2 47.36 -6.24 -10.90
N SER A 3 47.40 -6.43 -12.21
CA SER A 3 47.31 -5.36 -13.19
C SER A 3 46.00 -4.59 -12.93
N GLY A 4 46.13 -3.36 -12.44
CA GLY A 4 44.98 -2.51 -12.18
C GLY A 4 44.35 -2.09 -13.50
N HIS A 5 43.04 -2.28 -13.65
CA HIS A 5 42.29 -1.84 -14.83
C HIS A 5 42.48 -0.32 -15.06
N TRP A 6 43.05 0.06 -16.21
CA TRP A 6 43.15 1.46 -16.63
C TRP A 6 41.76 2.03 -16.92
N THR A 7 41.57 3.32 -16.68
CA THR A 7 40.26 3.96 -16.85
C THR A 7 39.91 4.08 -18.33
N GLU A 8 38.75 3.57 -18.72
CA GLU A 8 38.21 3.66 -20.07
C GLU A 8 37.12 4.76 -20.16
N PRO A 9 36.72 5.21 -21.36
CA PRO A 9 35.65 6.21 -21.52
C PRO A 9 34.35 5.87 -20.79
N ASP A 10 33.98 4.59 -20.75
CA ASP A 10 32.77 4.12 -20.06
C ASP A 10 32.86 4.28 -18.54
N ASP A 11 34.06 4.20 -17.96
CA ASP A 11 34.27 4.49 -16.53
C ASP A 11 34.02 5.97 -16.22
N ILE A 12 34.34 6.87 -17.15
CA ILE A 12 34.06 8.31 -17.03
C ILE A 12 32.55 8.52 -17.06
N ALA A 13 31.86 7.91 -18.04
CA ALA A 13 30.41 7.98 -18.15
C ALA A 13 29.73 7.41 -16.90
N ALA A 14 30.17 6.26 -16.38
CA ALA A 14 29.64 5.63 -15.17
C ALA A 14 29.75 6.51 -13.92
N ARG A 15 30.82 7.31 -13.79
CA ARG A 15 30.96 8.27 -12.68
C ARG A 15 29.97 9.43 -12.77
N VAL A 16 29.71 9.94 -13.97
CA VAL A 16 28.72 11.01 -14.17
C VAL A 16 27.29 10.45 -14.06
N ARG A 17 27.08 9.21 -14.50
CA ARG A 17 25.79 8.50 -14.50
C ARG A 17 25.13 8.50 -13.12
N ARG A 18 25.89 8.32 -12.04
CA ARG A 18 25.36 8.34 -10.67
C ARG A 18 24.56 9.61 -10.35
N ARG A 19 25.06 10.79 -10.77
CA ARG A 19 24.38 12.09 -10.56
C ARG A 19 23.17 12.30 -11.47
N TRP A 20 23.04 11.48 -12.52
CA TRP A 20 21.83 11.41 -13.32
C TRP A 20 20.81 10.50 -12.68
N ASP A 21 21.23 9.31 -12.24
CA ASP A 21 20.37 8.26 -11.67
C ASP A 21 19.78 8.69 -10.32
N ASP A 22 20.45 9.55 -9.55
CA ASP A 22 19.90 10.17 -8.33
C ASP A 22 19.10 11.47 -8.60
N GLY A 23 19.00 11.87 -9.87
CA GLY A 23 18.30 13.07 -10.35
C GLY A 23 19.04 14.39 -10.14
N ALA A 24 20.20 14.43 -9.47
CA ALA A 24 20.85 15.68 -9.07
C ALA A 24 21.20 16.60 -10.26
N LEU A 25 21.65 16.04 -11.38
CA LEU A 25 21.91 16.82 -12.60
C LEU A 25 20.65 17.47 -13.16
N LEU A 26 19.52 16.76 -13.15
CA LEU A 26 18.24 17.29 -13.63
C LEU A 26 17.69 18.36 -12.69
N ARG A 27 17.80 18.19 -11.37
CA ARG A 27 17.38 19.21 -10.38
C ARG A 27 18.16 20.51 -10.53
N SER A 28 19.49 20.39 -10.65
CA SER A 28 20.38 21.53 -10.84
C SER A 28 20.08 22.25 -12.17
N TYR A 29 19.79 21.48 -13.23
CA TYR A 29 19.37 22.04 -14.52
C TYR A 29 18.02 22.76 -14.43
N ALA A 30 17.03 22.16 -13.75
CA ALA A 30 15.69 22.73 -13.61
C ALA A 30 15.65 24.06 -12.84
N THR A 31 16.56 24.21 -11.87
CA THR A 31 16.69 25.42 -11.05
C THR A 31 17.57 26.50 -11.69
N GLY A 32 18.12 26.25 -12.89
CA GLY A 32 19.00 27.19 -13.57
C GLY A 32 20.37 27.36 -12.89
N ALA A 33 20.76 26.43 -12.01
CA ALA A 33 22.03 26.50 -11.31
C ALA A 33 23.22 26.31 -12.28
N GLU A 34 24.37 26.88 -11.93
CA GLU A 34 25.61 26.66 -12.68
C GLU A 34 26.00 25.17 -12.66
N PHE A 35 26.63 24.71 -13.74
CA PHE A 35 27.02 23.31 -13.84
C PHE A 35 28.10 22.96 -12.80
N PRO A 36 27.88 21.94 -11.95
CA PRO A 36 28.85 21.54 -10.94
C PRO A 36 29.99 20.75 -11.60
N THR A 37 31.05 21.45 -12.01
CA THR A 37 32.21 20.88 -12.71
C THR A 37 32.66 19.56 -12.08
N ILE A 38 32.71 18.50 -12.89
CA ILE A 38 33.03 17.13 -12.45
C ILE A 38 34.43 16.80 -12.94
N GLN A 39 35.35 16.59 -11.99
CA GLN A 39 36.72 16.17 -12.30
C GLN A 39 36.91 14.71 -11.92
N ILE A 40 37.30 13.91 -12.91
CA ILE A 40 37.49 12.46 -12.77
C ILE A 40 38.97 12.16 -12.94
N ARG A 41 39.62 11.71 -11.85
CA ARG A 41 40.99 11.19 -11.94
C ARG A 41 41.02 9.90 -12.75
N LEU A 42 41.85 9.89 -13.79
CA LEU A 42 42.06 8.76 -14.68
C LEU A 42 43.17 7.88 -14.10
N ARG A 43 42.87 6.59 -13.90
CA ARG A 43 43.89 5.58 -13.60
C ARG A 43 44.54 5.18 -14.92
N GLY A 44 45.73 5.70 -15.18
CA GLY A 44 46.51 5.39 -16.37
C GLY A 44 47.73 4.52 -16.06
N PRO A 45 48.53 4.18 -17.08
CA PRO A 45 49.74 3.39 -16.93
C PRO A 45 50.80 4.10 -16.06
N SER A 46 51.47 3.33 -15.22
CA SER A 46 52.66 3.75 -14.50
C SER A 46 53.87 3.86 -15.44
N ALA A 47 54.95 4.51 -14.98
CA ALA A 47 56.17 4.62 -15.79
C ALA A 47 56.74 3.25 -16.20
N SER A 48 56.64 2.22 -15.35
CA SER A 48 57.08 0.85 -15.68
C SER A 48 56.21 0.24 -16.78
N GLU A 49 54.89 0.31 -16.64
CA GLU A 49 53.95 -0.25 -17.63
C GLU A 49 54.08 0.43 -19.01
N ILE A 50 54.41 1.72 -19.05
CA ILE A 50 54.72 2.44 -20.31
C ILE A 50 56.02 1.89 -20.94
N GLY A 51 57.02 1.55 -20.12
CA GLY A 51 58.26 0.96 -20.59
C GLY A 51 58.08 -0.47 -21.11
N ASP A 52 57.19 -1.23 -20.49
CA ASP A 52 56.89 -2.62 -20.83
C ASP A 52 56.04 -2.74 -22.11
N ASP A 53 55.01 -1.89 -22.28
CA ASP A 53 54.17 -1.84 -23.49
C ASP A 53 53.71 -0.40 -23.83
N LEU A 54 54.55 0.29 -24.61
CA LEU A 54 54.26 1.64 -25.10
C LEU A 54 53.07 1.68 -26.07
N GLY A 55 52.80 0.58 -26.79
CA GLY A 55 51.68 0.46 -27.73
C GLY A 55 50.35 0.53 -27.00
N ALA A 56 50.19 -0.32 -25.98
CA ALA A 56 49.00 -0.34 -25.13
C ALA A 56 48.74 1.02 -24.47
N ALA A 57 49.77 1.69 -23.95
CA ALA A 57 49.65 3.02 -23.34
C ALA A 57 49.18 4.10 -24.34
N ARG A 58 49.67 4.07 -25.58
CA ARG A 58 49.24 4.99 -26.65
C ARG A 58 47.81 4.72 -27.11
N ASP A 59 47.43 3.45 -27.24
CA ASP A 59 46.08 3.06 -27.64
C ASP A 59 45.06 3.45 -26.58
N TRP A 60 45.39 3.25 -25.30
CA TRP A 60 44.57 3.73 -24.17
C TRP A 60 44.38 5.26 -24.21
N ALA A 61 45.46 6.04 -24.36
CA ALA A 61 45.36 7.50 -24.47
C ALA A 61 44.52 7.92 -25.69
N ARG A 62 44.64 7.21 -26.82
CA ARG A 62 43.83 7.45 -28.03
C ARG A 62 42.35 7.15 -27.82
N ARG A 63 42.00 6.06 -27.10
CA ARG A 63 40.61 5.72 -26.76
C ARG A 63 39.96 6.82 -25.92
N LEU A 64 40.68 7.36 -24.93
CA LEU A 64 40.21 8.51 -24.15
C LEU A 64 40.09 9.78 -25.00
N ASP A 65 41.08 10.08 -25.84
CA ASP A 65 41.05 11.26 -26.71
C ASP A 65 39.91 11.20 -27.74
N THR A 66 39.66 10.03 -28.33
CA THR A 66 38.53 9.80 -29.25
C THR A 66 37.20 9.82 -28.49
N GLY A 67 37.18 9.26 -27.27
CA GLY A 67 36.01 9.19 -26.40
C GLY A 67 35.46 10.56 -26.01
N ARG A 68 36.32 11.59 -25.95
CA ARG A 68 35.95 12.99 -25.65
C ARG A 68 35.14 13.66 -26.76
N ARG A 69 35.20 13.12 -27.99
CA ARG A 69 34.52 13.61 -29.20
C ARG A 69 34.65 15.12 -29.41
N ASP A 70 35.88 15.59 -29.64
CA ASP A 70 36.19 17.01 -29.83
C ASP A 70 35.64 17.90 -28.69
N ASN A 71 35.91 17.47 -27.46
CA ASN A 71 35.47 18.08 -26.21
C ASN A 71 33.94 18.19 -26.01
N SER A 72 33.13 17.60 -26.89
CA SER A 72 31.67 17.59 -26.72
C SER A 72 31.18 16.72 -25.56
N ARG A 73 32.02 15.84 -25.01
CA ARG A 73 31.68 14.96 -23.87
C ARG A 73 32.44 15.26 -22.58
N TYR A 74 33.72 15.61 -22.70
CA TYR A 74 34.60 16.03 -21.62
C TYR A 74 35.88 16.63 -22.19
N ASP A 75 36.59 17.39 -21.38
CA ASP A 75 37.95 17.84 -21.65
C ASP A 75 38.96 16.89 -21.00
N LEU A 76 40.16 16.78 -21.57
CA LEU A 76 41.27 16.00 -21.01
C LEU A 76 42.36 16.94 -20.50
N GLU A 77 42.66 16.82 -19.20
CA GLU A 77 43.90 17.35 -18.64
C GLU A 77 45.00 16.31 -18.76
N TRP A 78 46.21 16.78 -19.04
CA TRP A 78 47.36 15.91 -19.33
C TRP A 78 48.47 16.14 -18.32
N ALA A 79 49.11 15.07 -17.89
CA ALA A 79 50.28 15.10 -17.02
C ALA A 79 51.49 14.44 -17.69
N MET A 80 52.68 14.80 -17.20
CA MET A 80 53.93 14.16 -17.61
C MET A 80 54.24 13.02 -16.65
N ILE A 81 54.48 11.80 -17.18
CA ILE A 81 54.93 10.63 -16.43
C ILE A 81 56.25 10.13 -17.05
N GLY A 82 57.19 9.73 -16.21
CA GLY A 82 58.52 9.23 -16.61
C GLY A 82 59.68 10.20 -16.33
N GLY A 83 60.88 9.79 -16.70
CA GLY A 83 62.16 10.44 -16.40
C GLY A 83 63.33 9.45 -16.45
N ARG A 84 64.59 9.96 -16.41
CA ARG A 84 65.95 9.34 -16.46
C ARG A 84 66.19 7.93 -17.05
N ARG A 85 65.33 6.92 -16.88
CA ARG A 85 65.42 5.57 -17.49
C ARG A 85 64.34 5.30 -18.56
N ILE A 86 63.22 6.00 -18.54
CA ILE A 86 62.11 5.89 -19.51
C ILE A 86 61.77 7.31 -19.94
N GLY A 87 61.70 7.57 -21.25
CA GLY A 87 61.45 8.91 -21.79
C GLY A 87 60.23 9.62 -21.16
N ARG A 88 60.22 10.95 -21.15
CA ARG A 88 59.08 11.74 -20.63
C ARG A 88 57.88 11.52 -21.57
N ASN A 89 56.82 10.88 -21.07
CA ASN A 89 55.59 10.64 -21.81
C ASN A 89 54.46 11.52 -21.26
N ARG A 90 53.62 12.07 -22.16
CA ARG A 90 52.44 12.83 -21.80
C ARG A 90 51.23 11.89 -21.81
N VAL A 91 50.52 11.80 -20.70
CA VAL A 91 49.35 10.91 -20.57
C VAL A 91 48.14 11.67 -20.00
N PRO A 92 46.90 11.30 -20.36
CA PRO A 92 45.71 11.86 -19.74
C PRO A 92 45.70 11.59 -18.23
N SER A 93 45.49 12.62 -17.43
CA SER A 93 45.45 12.51 -15.96
C SER A 93 44.07 12.74 -15.37
N ARG A 94 43.26 13.62 -15.99
CA ARG A 94 41.88 13.89 -15.57
C ARG A 94 40.97 14.07 -16.78
N ALA A 95 39.74 13.60 -16.64
CA ALA A 95 38.63 14.02 -17.49
C ALA A 95 37.81 15.08 -16.74
N VAL A 96 37.49 16.18 -17.40
CA VAL A 96 36.76 17.31 -16.83
C VAL A 96 35.46 17.50 -17.61
N ILE A 97 34.33 17.45 -16.92
CA ILE A 97 33.04 17.82 -17.46
C ILE A 97 32.71 19.18 -16.86
N SER A 98 32.50 20.19 -17.69
CA SER A 98 32.32 21.58 -17.29
C SER A 98 30.95 22.15 -17.65
N SER A 99 30.11 21.41 -18.37
CA SER A 99 28.78 21.87 -18.79
C SER A 99 27.73 20.76 -18.80
N TYR A 100 26.46 21.18 -18.74
CA TYR A 100 25.32 20.28 -18.93
C TYR A 100 25.35 19.60 -20.30
N SER A 101 25.69 20.33 -21.36
CA SER A 101 25.74 19.78 -22.72
C SER A 101 26.77 18.64 -22.83
N GLN A 102 27.94 18.79 -22.21
CA GLN A 102 28.94 17.72 -22.12
C GLN A 102 28.40 16.50 -21.36
N ALA A 103 27.78 16.72 -20.19
CA ALA A 103 27.19 15.64 -19.41
C ALA A 103 26.11 14.88 -20.21
N TRP A 104 25.18 15.58 -20.87
CA TRP A 104 24.12 14.97 -21.67
C TRP A 104 24.67 14.15 -22.84
N ALA A 105 25.68 14.67 -23.54
CA ALA A 105 26.30 14.01 -24.68
C ALA A 105 27.16 12.80 -24.28
N LEU A 106 27.86 12.87 -23.14
CA LEU A 106 28.62 11.76 -22.57
C LEU A 106 27.69 10.61 -22.20
N LEU A 107 26.55 10.96 -21.60
CA LEU A 107 25.58 10.03 -21.06
C LEU A 107 24.54 9.52 -22.08
N GLY A 108 24.46 10.13 -23.27
CA GLY A 108 23.47 9.79 -24.30
C GLY A 108 22.02 10.14 -23.94
N VAL A 109 21.79 11.12 -23.04
CA VAL A 109 20.46 11.43 -22.48
C VAL A 109 19.81 12.71 -23.03
N THR A 110 20.37 13.31 -24.08
CA THR A 110 19.85 14.57 -24.67
C THR A 110 18.36 14.51 -25.01
N GLY A 111 17.85 13.37 -25.48
CA GLY A 111 16.42 13.19 -25.75
C GLY A 111 15.55 13.24 -24.49
N ALA A 112 16.00 12.63 -23.40
CA ALA A 112 15.31 12.68 -22.11
C ALA A 112 15.32 14.11 -21.54
N VAL A 113 16.45 14.82 -21.62
CA VAL A 113 16.56 16.21 -21.15
C VAL A 113 15.65 17.14 -21.94
N ARG A 114 15.52 16.93 -23.26
CA ARG A 114 14.56 17.71 -24.08
C ARG A 114 13.13 17.49 -23.62
N ARG A 115 12.73 16.25 -23.33
CA ARG A 115 11.41 15.94 -22.76
C ARG A 115 11.24 16.58 -21.38
N PHE A 116 12.27 16.55 -20.54
CA PHE A 116 12.24 17.21 -19.24
C PHE A 116 12.08 18.73 -19.36
N GLY A 117 12.73 19.37 -20.34
CA GLY A 117 12.49 20.79 -20.65
C GLY A 117 11.06 21.08 -21.07
N ALA A 118 10.44 20.21 -21.88
CA ALA A 118 9.02 20.33 -22.23
C ALA A 118 8.10 20.14 -21.02
N ILE A 119 8.43 19.24 -20.10
CA ILE A 119 7.73 19.07 -18.82
C ILE A 119 7.81 20.36 -17.99
N LEU A 120 8.99 20.95 -17.83
CA LEU A 120 9.17 22.19 -17.07
C LEU A 120 8.36 23.35 -17.67
N ALA A 121 8.30 23.44 -19.01
CA ALA A 121 7.49 24.44 -19.69
C ALA A 121 5.97 24.19 -19.52
N LEU A 122 5.54 22.93 -19.49
CA LEU A 122 4.14 22.55 -19.29
C LEU A 122 3.62 22.92 -17.90
N VAL A 123 4.48 22.85 -16.88
CA VAL A 123 4.13 23.08 -15.46
C VAL A 123 4.56 24.46 -14.96
N ASP A 124 4.95 25.37 -15.85
CA ASP A 124 5.54 26.68 -15.48
C ASP A 124 4.55 27.52 -14.65
N ASP A 125 3.27 27.44 -14.97
CA ASP A 125 2.17 28.16 -14.30
C ASP A 125 1.65 27.46 -13.04
N HIS A 126 2.19 26.28 -12.68
CA HIS A 126 1.73 25.45 -11.55
C HIS A 126 2.86 25.27 -10.53
N GLU A 127 3.04 26.23 -9.62
CA GLU A 127 4.15 26.24 -8.65
C GLU A 127 4.32 24.92 -7.88
N ALA A 128 3.24 24.39 -7.28
CA ALA A 128 3.28 23.13 -6.54
C ALA A 128 3.69 21.92 -7.42
N VAL A 129 3.27 21.91 -8.68
CA VAL A 129 3.60 20.85 -9.63
C VAL A 129 5.03 20.99 -10.12
N ARG A 130 5.47 22.23 -10.40
CA ARG A 130 6.85 22.54 -10.74
C ARG A 130 7.80 22.10 -9.63
N ASP A 131 7.49 22.43 -8.38
CA ASP A 131 8.30 22.04 -7.23
C ASP A 131 8.43 20.52 -7.12
N TRP A 132 7.34 19.79 -7.28
CA TRP A 132 7.36 18.33 -7.30
C TRP A 132 8.19 17.77 -8.47
N VAL A 133 8.07 18.34 -9.67
CA VAL A 133 8.88 17.95 -10.85
C VAL A 133 10.37 18.19 -10.59
N VAL A 134 10.73 19.32 -9.97
CA VAL A 134 12.11 19.64 -9.60
C VAL A 134 12.62 18.69 -8.52
N GLN A 135 11.80 18.30 -7.54
CA GLN A 135 12.21 17.36 -6.49
C GLN A 135 12.33 15.91 -7.02
N HIS A 136 11.48 15.53 -7.98
CA HIS A 136 11.35 14.17 -8.51
C HIS A 136 11.51 14.10 -10.05
N PRO A 137 12.64 14.55 -10.62
CA PRO A 137 12.76 14.76 -12.07
C PRO A 137 12.72 13.47 -12.90
N LEU A 138 13.26 12.36 -12.38
CA LEU A 138 13.19 11.06 -13.04
C LEU A 138 11.76 10.51 -13.05
N ARG A 139 11.02 10.70 -11.94
CA ARG A 139 9.62 10.29 -11.87
C ARG A 139 8.74 11.13 -12.80
N ALA A 140 9.01 12.43 -12.91
CA ALA A 140 8.34 13.28 -13.89
C ALA A 140 8.60 12.81 -15.33
N LEU A 141 9.83 12.38 -15.64
CA LEU A 141 10.17 11.80 -16.94
C LEU A 141 9.43 10.48 -17.23
N GLU A 142 9.25 9.62 -16.23
CA GLU A 142 8.45 8.39 -16.36
C GLU A 142 6.97 8.68 -16.64
N LEU A 143 6.45 9.76 -16.04
CA LEU A 143 5.06 10.19 -16.16
C LEU A 143 4.82 11.18 -17.30
N SER A 144 5.78 11.38 -18.21
CA SER A 144 5.73 12.47 -19.19
C SER A 144 4.48 12.47 -20.07
N GLU A 145 3.99 11.28 -20.44
CA GLU A 145 2.79 11.14 -21.27
C GLU A 145 1.49 11.35 -20.49
N GLU A 146 1.51 11.08 -19.19
CA GLU A 146 0.36 11.20 -18.29
C GLU A 146 0.28 12.59 -17.64
N LEU A 147 1.36 13.38 -17.69
CA LEU A 147 1.48 14.67 -17.01
C LEU A 147 0.36 15.67 -17.36
N PRO A 148 -0.09 15.82 -18.63
CA PRO A 148 -1.24 16.68 -18.93
C PRO A 148 -2.52 16.26 -18.19
N ARG A 149 -2.74 14.95 -18.03
CA ARG A 149 -3.90 14.42 -17.29
C ARG A 149 -3.71 14.56 -15.78
N LEU A 150 -2.48 14.45 -15.28
CA LEU A 150 -2.16 14.73 -13.87
C LEU A 150 -2.42 16.20 -13.52
N LEU A 151 -2.05 17.13 -14.40
CA LEU A 151 -2.35 18.55 -14.25
C LEU A 151 -3.85 18.80 -14.24
N ALA A 152 -4.58 18.25 -15.21
CA ALA A 152 -6.04 18.38 -15.24
C ALA A 152 -6.71 17.81 -13.97
N ALA A 153 -6.21 16.67 -13.47
CA ALA A 153 -6.68 16.09 -12.21
C ALA A 153 -6.34 16.98 -11.00
N PHE A 154 -5.11 17.49 -10.94
CA PHE A 154 -4.64 18.41 -9.90
C PHE A 154 -5.51 19.66 -9.85
N ASP A 155 -5.69 20.36 -10.97
CA ASP A 155 -6.48 21.59 -11.07
C ASP A 155 -7.93 21.36 -10.63
N TRP A 156 -8.53 20.25 -11.07
CA TRP A 156 -9.90 19.93 -10.68
C TRP A 156 -10.01 19.61 -9.19
N LEU A 157 -9.11 18.79 -8.64
CA LEU A 157 -9.14 18.39 -7.23
C LEU A 157 -8.86 19.57 -6.31
N ASP A 158 -7.93 20.45 -6.68
CA ASP A 158 -7.60 21.64 -5.90
C ASP A 158 -8.75 22.64 -5.89
N ALA A 159 -9.40 22.86 -7.05
CA ALA A 159 -10.58 23.72 -7.16
C ALA A 159 -11.83 23.16 -6.45
N HIS A 160 -11.88 21.85 -6.19
CA HIS A 160 -13.03 21.17 -5.56
C HIS A 160 -12.72 20.66 -4.15
N ARG A 161 -11.73 21.26 -3.47
CA ARG A 161 -11.53 20.99 -2.04
C ARG A 161 -12.79 21.33 -1.24
N SER A 162 -13.09 20.49 -0.24
CA SER A 162 -14.26 20.64 0.64
C SER A 162 -15.59 20.65 -0.11
N SER A 163 -15.65 20.07 -1.31
CA SER A 163 -16.86 20.02 -2.12
C SER A 163 -17.87 18.95 -1.68
N ASP A 164 -17.47 18.05 -0.78
CA ASP A 164 -18.29 16.94 -0.30
C ASP A 164 -18.80 16.04 -1.47
N ARG A 165 -18.00 15.97 -2.55
CA ARG A 165 -18.22 15.09 -3.70
C ARG A 165 -17.51 13.77 -3.54
N TYR A 166 -17.99 12.73 -4.22
CA TYR A 166 -17.21 11.51 -4.38
C TYR A 166 -16.10 11.73 -5.42
N LEU A 167 -14.95 11.08 -5.24
CA LEU A 167 -13.87 11.10 -6.25
C LEU A 167 -14.35 10.62 -7.64
N ARG A 168 -15.39 9.77 -7.67
CA ARG A 168 -15.99 9.29 -8.91
C ARG A 168 -16.67 10.38 -9.74
N GLU A 169 -16.96 11.53 -9.15
CA GLU A 169 -17.53 12.69 -9.83
C GLU A 169 -16.45 13.58 -10.50
N ILE A 170 -15.20 13.13 -10.55
CA ILE A 170 -14.13 13.84 -11.24
C ILE A 170 -14.50 14.09 -12.71
N ALA A 171 -14.48 15.36 -13.10
CA ALA A 171 -14.81 15.82 -14.45
C ALA A 171 -13.61 16.47 -15.16
N ALA A 172 -12.40 16.22 -14.66
CA ALA A 172 -11.17 16.68 -15.28
C ALA A 172 -11.01 16.06 -16.70
N PRO A 173 -10.65 16.86 -17.72
CA PRO A 173 -10.50 16.37 -19.08
C PRO A 173 -9.56 15.17 -19.20
N GLY A 174 -10.06 14.07 -19.78
CA GLY A 174 -9.28 12.84 -19.97
C GLY A 174 -8.97 12.07 -18.68
N VAL A 175 -9.51 12.46 -17.53
CA VAL A 175 -9.27 11.81 -16.24
C VAL A 175 -10.52 11.04 -15.82
N ASP A 176 -10.34 9.76 -15.49
CA ASP A 176 -11.36 8.97 -14.84
C ASP A 176 -10.92 8.63 -13.40
N THR A 177 -11.83 8.04 -12.62
CA THR A 177 -11.54 7.64 -11.24
C THR A 177 -10.37 6.65 -11.14
N LYS A 178 -10.22 5.74 -12.12
CA LYS A 178 -9.13 4.74 -12.12
C LYS A 178 -7.77 5.42 -12.29
N PHE A 179 -7.71 6.48 -13.09
CA PHE A 179 -6.52 7.32 -13.23
C PHE A 179 -6.18 8.01 -11.91
N ALA A 180 -7.17 8.67 -11.28
CA ALA A 180 -6.96 9.33 -9.99
C ALA A 180 -6.53 8.33 -8.90
N GLU A 181 -7.11 7.14 -8.86
CA GLU A 181 -6.75 6.07 -7.92
C GLU A 181 -5.34 5.53 -8.19
N ARG A 182 -4.99 5.26 -9.45
CA ARG A 182 -3.65 4.80 -9.87
C ARG A 182 -2.57 5.82 -9.52
N HIS A 183 -2.85 7.10 -9.68
CA HIS A 183 -1.91 8.19 -9.43
C HIS A 183 -2.11 8.90 -8.09
N ARG A 184 -2.90 8.31 -7.17
CA ARG A 184 -3.24 8.92 -5.88
C ARG A 184 -2.03 9.39 -5.11
N ALA A 185 -0.95 8.61 -5.10
CA ALA A 185 0.27 8.96 -4.38
C ALA A 185 0.90 10.26 -4.92
N VAL A 186 0.95 10.44 -6.24
CA VAL A 186 1.48 11.66 -6.88
C VAL A 186 0.54 12.82 -6.64
N LEU A 187 -0.77 12.63 -6.86
CA LEU A 187 -1.77 13.67 -6.61
C LEU A 187 -1.79 14.10 -5.15
N ALA A 188 -1.61 13.17 -4.20
CA ALA A 188 -1.51 13.46 -2.78
C ALA A 188 -0.29 14.33 -2.46
N ASP A 189 0.87 13.98 -3.04
CA ASP A 189 2.11 14.75 -2.89
C ASP A 189 1.92 16.18 -3.46
N LEU A 190 1.31 16.31 -4.64
CA LEU A 190 1.01 17.60 -5.29
C LEU A 190 0.00 18.45 -4.51
N LEU A 191 -1.04 17.83 -3.96
CA LEU A 191 -2.13 18.51 -3.24
C LEU A 191 -1.82 18.70 -1.74
N GLY A 192 -0.67 18.21 -1.26
CA GLY A 192 -0.27 18.33 0.15
C GLY A 192 -1.18 17.57 1.12
N VAL A 193 -1.69 16.40 0.72
CA VAL A 193 -2.58 15.55 1.54
C VAL A 193 -2.00 14.16 1.77
N SER A 194 -2.62 13.36 2.65
CA SER A 194 -2.17 11.99 2.91
C SER A 194 -2.29 11.09 1.67
N ARG A 195 -1.32 10.19 1.48
CA ARG A 195 -1.29 9.20 0.39
C ARG A 195 -2.23 8.00 0.63
N THR A 196 -2.71 7.83 1.86
CA THR A 196 -3.67 6.76 2.20
C THR A 196 -5.01 7.03 1.53
N SER A 197 -5.79 5.99 1.20
CA SER A 197 -7.08 6.17 0.51
C SER A 197 -8.03 7.09 1.29
N THR A 198 -8.20 6.81 2.58
CA THR A 198 -9.06 7.61 3.46
C THR A 198 -8.47 9.00 3.69
N GLY A 199 -7.17 9.10 3.95
CA GLY A 199 -6.53 10.38 4.22
C GLY A 199 -6.50 11.31 3.01
N PHE A 200 -6.44 10.76 1.79
CA PHE A 200 -6.55 11.53 0.55
C PHE A 200 -7.94 12.16 0.41
N LEU A 201 -9.00 11.38 0.61
CA LEU A 201 -10.37 11.89 0.55
C LEU A 201 -10.65 12.91 1.65
N VAL A 202 -10.29 12.58 2.90
CA VAL A 202 -10.47 13.49 4.06
C VAL A 202 -9.68 14.78 3.89
N GLY A 203 -8.41 14.70 3.48
CA GLY A 203 -7.56 15.89 3.29
C GLY A 203 -8.04 16.82 2.17
N LEU A 204 -8.80 16.29 1.19
CA LEU A 204 -9.44 17.08 0.14
C LEU A 204 -10.90 17.45 0.49
N GLY A 205 -11.45 16.98 1.60
CA GLY A 205 -12.87 17.16 1.93
C GLY A 205 -13.82 16.53 0.90
N LEU A 206 -13.44 15.36 0.36
CA LEU A 206 -14.24 14.51 -0.50
C LEU A 206 -14.95 13.43 0.31
N ARG A 207 -16.10 12.95 -0.18
CA ARG A 207 -16.86 11.86 0.44
C ARG A 207 -16.16 10.51 0.25
N ALA A 208 -16.02 9.78 1.34
CA ALA A 208 -15.79 8.36 1.32
C ALA A 208 -17.09 7.61 0.97
N LYS A 209 -16.96 6.43 0.37
CA LYS A 209 -18.10 5.53 0.18
C LYS A 209 -18.69 5.19 1.55
N PRO A 210 -20.00 5.41 1.79
CA PRO A 210 -20.62 5.02 3.05
C PRO A 210 -20.58 3.50 3.23
N GLU A 211 -20.33 3.08 4.47
CA GLU A 211 -20.43 1.69 4.88
C GLU A 211 -21.88 1.38 5.26
N PHE A 212 -22.33 0.16 4.95
CA PHE A 212 -23.70 -0.28 5.21
C PHE A 212 -23.68 -1.53 6.05
N VAL A 213 -24.62 -1.63 6.98
CA VAL A 213 -24.88 -2.81 7.80
C VAL A 213 -26.25 -3.35 7.40
N ARG A 214 -26.32 -4.67 7.17
CA ARG A 214 -27.58 -5.38 6.92
C ARG A 214 -28.07 -6.02 8.20
N LEU A 215 -29.35 -5.85 8.48
CA LEU A 215 -30.01 -6.46 9.62
C LEU A 215 -31.42 -6.94 9.29
N ARG A 216 -31.82 -8.03 9.94
CA ARG A 216 -33.20 -8.49 10.10
C ARG A 216 -33.61 -8.22 11.54
N PHE A 217 -34.87 -7.87 11.77
CA PHE A 217 -35.30 -7.35 13.06
C PHE A 217 -36.69 -7.84 13.43
N ALA A 218 -36.94 -7.99 14.74
CA ALA A 218 -38.24 -8.31 15.26
C ALA A 218 -39.20 -7.12 15.07
N SER A 219 -40.48 -7.41 14.82
CA SER A 219 -41.52 -6.39 14.67
C SER A 219 -41.73 -5.55 15.95
N SER A 220 -41.28 -6.02 17.11
CA SER A 220 -41.34 -5.28 18.38
C SER A 220 -40.41 -4.06 18.43
N LEU A 221 -39.41 -3.96 17.54
CA LEU A 221 -38.42 -2.88 17.54
C LEU A 221 -38.92 -1.59 16.86
N GLY A 222 -40.20 -1.51 16.50
CA GLY A 222 -40.82 -0.27 16.00
C GLY A 222 -40.39 0.16 14.59
N LEU A 223 -39.64 -0.67 13.86
CA LEU A 223 -39.25 -0.40 12.48
C LEU A 223 -40.45 -0.59 11.51
N PRO A 224 -40.48 0.12 10.36
CA PRO A 224 -41.66 0.15 9.49
C PRO A 224 -42.06 -1.22 8.93
N ALA A 225 -43.27 -1.67 9.21
CA ALA A 225 -43.87 -2.82 8.53
C ALA A 225 -44.22 -2.48 7.06
N PRO A 226 -44.18 -3.44 6.12
CA PRO A 226 -43.95 -4.88 6.28
C PRO A 226 -42.47 -5.29 6.13
N LEU A 227 -41.52 -4.37 6.37
CA LEU A 227 -40.10 -4.66 6.17
C LEU A 227 -39.61 -5.66 7.22
N THR A 228 -38.86 -6.66 6.78
CA THR A 228 -38.25 -7.70 7.63
C THR A 228 -36.72 -7.69 7.58
N GLU A 229 -36.15 -6.94 6.63
CA GLU A 229 -34.72 -6.75 6.43
C GLU A 229 -34.45 -5.32 5.96
N LEU A 230 -33.35 -4.73 6.44
CA LEU A 230 -32.86 -3.41 6.03
C LEU A 230 -31.35 -3.44 5.80
N GLY A 231 -30.88 -2.68 4.81
CA GLY A 231 -29.49 -2.25 4.68
C GLY A 231 -29.40 -0.77 5.01
N VAL A 232 -28.79 -0.42 6.14
CA VAL A 232 -28.72 0.96 6.65
C VAL A 232 -27.26 1.41 6.67
N ARG A 233 -26.98 2.68 6.42
CA ARG A 233 -25.62 3.19 6.57
C ARG A 233 -25.19 3.04 8.03
N ALA A 234 -23.94 2.64 8.26
CA ALA A 234 -23.45 2.30 9.59
C ALA A 234 -23.57 3.48 10.59
N ASP A 235 -23.29 4.70 10.13
CA ASP A 235 -23.44 5.93 10.91
C ASP A 235 -24.90 6.18 11.29
N GLN A 236 -25.82 6.09 10.33
CA GLN A 236 -27.25 6.27 10.58
C GLN A 236 -27.83 5.18 11.47
N LEU A 237 -27.37 3.93 11.33
CA LEU A 237 -27.80 2.82 12.17
C LEU A 237 -27.34 2.98 13.63
N ALA A 238 -26.16 3.55 13.84
CA ALA A 238 -25.66 3.86 15.18
C ALA A 238 -26.47 4.96 15.88
N ASP A 239 -27.06 5.88 15.11
CA ASP A 239 -27.91 6.97 15.59
C ASP A 239 -29.39 6.58 15.81
N LEU A 240 -29.80 5.37 15.39
CA LEU A 240 -31.17 4.91 15.63
C LEU A 240 -31.39 4.57 17.11
N ASP A 241 -32.52 5.01 17.65
CA ASP A 241 -33.01 4.63 18.98
C ASP A 241 -33.67 3.23 18.92
N LEU A 242 -32.82 2.21 18.78
CA LEU A 242 -33.20 0.81 18.89
C LEU A 242 -32.85 0.30 20.29
N GLY A 243 -33.66 -0.60 20.83
CA GLY A 243 -33.39 -1.22 22.13
C GLY A 243 -33.62 -2.74 22.10
N PRO A 244 -32.92 -3.50 21.25
CA PRO A 244 -33.09 -4.94 21.23
C PRO A 244 -32.53 -5.57 22.50
N THR A 245 -33.25 -6.55 23.06
CA THR A 245 -32.74 -7.34 24.17
C THR A 245 -31.76 -8.42 23.72
N ARG A 246 -31.79 -8.79 22.43
CA ARG A 246 -31.03 -9.89 21.84
C ARG A 246 -30.45 -9.52 20.49
N ALA A 247 -29.21 -9.89 20.23
CA ALA A 247 -28.59 -9.71 18.93
C ALA A 247 -27.82 -10.95 18.51
N LEU A 248 -28.00 -11.37 17.26
CA LEU A 248 -27.26 -12.46 16.64
C LEU A 248 -26.42 -11.93 15.47
N VAL A 249 -25.10 -11.96 15.59
CA VAL A 249 -24.16 -11.50 14.56
C VAL A 249 -23.63 -12.71 13.80
N ILE A 250 -23.83 -12.76 12.48
CA ILE A 250 -23.49 -13.90 11.62
C ILE A 250 -22.67 -13.44 10.42
N GLU A 251 -21.59 -14.17 10.09
CA GLU A 251 -20.71 -13.81 8.98
C GLU A 251 -21.20 -14.30 7.60
N ASN A 252 -21.66 -15.54 7.51
CA ASN A 252 -22.15 -16.11 6.25
C ASN A 252 -23.52 -15.54 5.89
N GLU A 253 -23.66 -15.05 4.64
CA GLU A 253 -24.88 -14.40 4.16
C GLU A 253 -26.09 -15.34 4.14
N ILE A 254 -25.92 -16.58 3.67
CA ILE A 254 -27.04 -17.53 3.59
C ILE A 254 -27.44 -18.00 4.97
N THR A 255 -26.48 -18.22 5.87
CA THR A 255 -26.75 -18.51 7.28
C THR A 255 -27.53 -17.36 7.94
N TYR A 256 -27.11 -16.11 7.73
CA TYR A 256 -27.83 -14.91 8.19
C TYR A 256 -29.29 -14.86 7.70
N LEU A 257 -29.55 -15.30 6.46
CA LEU A 257 -30.91 -15.36 5.89
C LEU A 257 -31.72 -16.55 6.41
N SER A 258 -31.06 -17.63 6.83
CA SER A 258 -31.69 -18.90 7.18
C SER A 258 -32.07 -19.00 8.66
N VAL A 259 -31.41 -18.24 9.55
CA VAL A 259 -31.77 -18.20 10.97
C VAL A 259 -33.07 -17.43 11.22
N ASP A 260 -33.78 -17.78 12.28
CA ASP A 260 -34.89 -16.99 12.77
C ASP A 260 -34.42 -15.74 13.50
N VAL A 261 -35.22 -14.68 13.42
CA VAL A 261 -34.96 -13.47 14.19
C VAL A 261 -35.40 -13.69 15.63
N PRO A 262 -34.52 -13.48 16.64
CA PRO A 262 -34.92 -13.64 18.04
C PRO A 262 -36.06 -12.68 18.40
N ALA A 263 -36.95 -13.13 19.28
CA ALA A 263 -37.98 -12.26 19.83
C ALA A 263 -37.33 -11.06 20.52
N ASP A 264 -37.81 -9.87 20.19
CA ASP A 264 -37.27 -8.59 20.65
C ASP A 264 -35.78 -8.37 20.37
N GLY A 265 -35.36 -8.84 19.19
CA GLY A 265 -33.97 -8.76 18.80
C GLY A 265 -33.72 -8.55 17.31
N VAL A 266 -32.45 -8.64 16.98
CA VAL A 266 -31.93 -8.43 15.63
C VAL A 266 -31.00 -9.56 15.22
N VAL A 267 -30.95 -9.85 13.93
CA VAL A 267 -29.88 -10.62 13.30
C VAL A 267 -29.10 -9.65 12.42
N ILE A 268 -27.78 -9.58 12.58
CA ILE A 268 -26.91 -8.64 11.89
C ILE A 268 -25.93 -9.44 11.03
N TRP A 269 -25.81 -9.06 9.77
CA TRP A 269 -24.81 -9.64 8.89
C TRP A 269 -23.45 -8.99 9.13
N GLY A 270 -22.56 -9.72 9.80
CA GLY A 270 -21.21 -9.29 10.15
C GLY A 270 -20.19 -9.79 9.12
N LYS A 271 -20.11 -9.17 7.95
CA LYS A 271 -19.13 -9.58 6.93
C LYS A 271 -17.72 -9.09 7.29
N GLY A 272 -16.91 -9.92 7.93
CA GLY A 272 -15.46 -9.70 8.11
C GLY A 272 -15.11 -8.37 8.78
N PHE A 273 -14.80 -7.32 8.00
CA PHE A 273 -14.46 -5.97 8.49
C PHE A 273 -15.67 -5.19 9.03
N ASP A 274 -16.89 -5.64 8.75
CA ASP A 274 -18.11 -4.99 9.24
C ASP A 274 -18.28 -5.16 10.77
N VAL A 275 -17.52 -6.05 11.42
CA VAL A 275 -17.57 -6.24 12.88
C VAL A 275 -17.24 -4.96 13.65
N ASP A 276 -16.34 -4.12 13.12
CA ASP A 276 -16.03 -2.83 13.72
C ASP A 276 -17.20 -1.84 13.59
N GLN A 277 -18.07 -2.00 12.59
CA GLN A 277 -19.29 -1.20 12.47
C GLN A 277 -20.36 -1.68 13.42
N VAL A 278 -20.52 -3.01 13.55
CA VAL A 278 -21.44 -3.61 14.53
C VAL A 278 -21.04 -3.22 15.95
N GLY A 279 -19.76 -3.25 16.28
CA GLY A 279 -19.25 -2.85 17.60
C GLY A 279 -19.52 -1.38 17.97
N LYS A 280 -19.73 -0.49 16.99
CA LYS A 280 -20.06 0.93 17.22
C LYS A 280 -21.55 1.18 17.48
N LEU A 281 -22.40 0.17 17.29
CA LEU A 281 -23.84 0.30 17.52
C LEU A 281 -24.10 0.34 19.03
N SER A 282 -24.19 1.55 19.58
CA SER A 282 -24.29 1.78 21.02
C SER A 282 -25.45 1.04 21.69
N TRP A 283 -26.56 0.85 20.98
CA TRP A 283 -27.73 0.10 21.43
C TRP A 283 -27.51 -1.43 21.58
N LEU A 284 -26.36 -1.97 21.15
CA LEU A 284 -25.98 -3.36 21.44
C LEU A 284 -25.31 -3.54 22.80
N THR A 285 -24.91 -2.46 23.48
CA THR A 285 -24.12 -2.51 24.71
C THR A 285 -24.82 -3.30 25.83
N ASP A 286 -26.14 -3.13 25.95
CA ASP A 286 -26.96 -3.77 26.98
C ASP A 286 -27.71 -5.03 26.47
N ALA A 287 -27.53 -5.38 25.19
CA ALA A 287 -28.16 -6.56 24.58
C ALA A 287 -27.38 -7.84 24.92
N ASP A 288 -28.07 -8.99 24.96
CA ASP A 288 -27.41 -10.29 24.91
C ASP A 288 -26.93 -10.54 23.47
N VAL A 289 -25.63 -10.35 23.25
CA VAL A 289 -25.01 -10.45 21.92
C VAL A 289 -24.41 -11.84 21.74
N VAL A 290 -24.87 -12.55 20.72
CA VAL A 290 -24.36 -13.85 20.29
C VAL A 290 -23.69 -13.70 18.93
N TYR A 291 -22.47 -14.19 18.80
CA TYR A 291 -21.69 -14.19 17.57
C TYR A 291 -21.53 -15.61 17.03
N TRP A 292 -21.70 -15.78 15.73
CA TRP A 292 -21.43 -17.02 15.01
C TRP A 292 -20.60 -16.73 13.75
N GLY A 293 -19.34 -17.15 13.78
CA GLY A 293 -18.44 -17.15 12.62
C GLY A 293 -17.94 -18.55 12.29
N ASP A 294 -16.99 -18.62 11.36
CA ASP A 294 -16.32 -19.87 11.01
C ASP A 294 -15.47 -20.41 12.17
N LEU A 295 -15.34 -21.74 12.24
CA LEU A 295 -14.46 -22.44 13.17
C LEU A 295 -13.06 -22.53 12.56
N ASP A 296 -12.36 -21.40 12.56
CA ASP A 296 -10.99 -21.25 12.08
C ASP A 296 -10.25 -20.13 12.82
N THR A 297 -9.01 -19.86 12.41
CA THR A 297 -8.19 -18.84 13.07
C THR A 297 -8.67 -17.40 12.81
N HIS A 298 -9.31 -17.11 11.66
CA HIS A 298 -9.87 -15.78 11.37
C HIS A 298 -11.17 -15.50 12.13
N GLY A 299 -12.06 -16.48 12.26
CA GLY A 299 -13.32 -16.39 12.98
C GLY A 299 -13.10 -16.04 14.45
N PHE A 300 -12.09 -16.64 15.09
CA PHE A 300 -11.67 -16.25 16.44
C PHE A 300 -11.05 -14.84 16.49
N ALA A 301 -10.29 -14.43 15.47
CA ALA A 301 -9.77 -13.07 15.40
C ALA A 301 -10.89 -12.03 15.25
N ILE A 302 -11.96 -12.36 14.53
CA ILE A 302 -13.14 -11.50 14.38
C ILE A 302 -13.91 -11.40 15.69
N LEU A 303 -14.10 -12.52 16.41
CA LEU A 303 -14.67 -12.53 17.75
C LEU A 303 -13.86 -11.68 18.75
N ASP A 304 -12.53 -11.80 18.75
CA ASP A 304 -11.66 -10.97 19.60
C ASP A 304 -11.84 -9.47 19.32
N ARG A 305 -11.92 -9.07 18.05
CA ARG A 305 -12.18 -7.68 17.65
C ARG A 305 -13.57 -7.22 18.07
N LEU A 306 -14.61 -8.02 17.87
CA LEU A 306 -15.97 -7.69 18.30
C LEU A 306 -16.03 -7.47 19.82
N ARG A 307 -15.37 -8.33 20.61
CA ARG A 307 -15.28 -8.18 22.07
C ARG A 307 -14.44 -7.00 22.55
N ALA A 308 -13.64 -6.38 21.68
CA ALA A 308 -13.01 -5.10 22.01
C ALA A 308 -14.05 -3.97 22.14
N TRP A 309 -15.17 -4.08 21.43
CA TRP A 309 -16.29 -3.13 21.46
C TRP A 309 -17.45 -3.59 22.35
N LEU A 310 -17.81 -4.88 22.28
CA LEU A 310 -18.93 -5.49 23.00
C LEU A 310 -18.42 -6.68 23.84
N PRO A 311 -17.78 -6.42 25.01
CA PRO A 311 -17.14 -7.46 25.82
C PRO A 311 -18.08 -8.58 26.30
N GLN A 312 -19.39 -8.31 26.38
CA GLN A 312 -20.43 -9.25 26.76
C GLN A 312 -20.75 -10.30 25.68
N THR A 313 -20.19 -10.17 24.48
CA THR A 313 -20.49 -11.05 23.34
C THR A 313 -20.12 -12.51 23.61
N ARG A 314 -21.07 -13.42 23.44
CA ARG A 314 -20.88 -14.88 23.53
C ARG A 314 -20.72 -15.48 22.13
N SER A 315 -19.85 -16.45 21.95
CA SER A 315 -19.83 -17.22 20.71
C SER A 315 -20.80 -18.39 20.76
N ILE A 316 -21.37 -18.77 19.63
CA ILE A 316 -22.17 -19.99 19.47
C ILE A 316 -21.63 -20.82 18.30
N LEU A 317 -21.70 -22.15 18.41
CA LEU A 317 -21.21 -23.10 17.39
C LEU A 317 -19.71 -22.97 17.08
N MET A 318 -18.97 -22.23 17.91
CA MET A 318 -17.52 -22.02 17.81
C MET A 318 -16.77 -22.72 18.94
N ASP A 319 -17.21 -23.94 19.25
CA ASP A 319 -16.66 -24.75 20.33
C ASP A 319 -16.07 -26.08 19.81
N ARG A 320 -15.28 -26.74 20.66
CA ARG A 320 -14.55 -27.97 20.29
C ARG A 320 -15.51 -29.11 19.97
N GLU A 321 -16.65 -29.19 20.64
CA GLU A 321 -17.66 -30.23 20.40
C GLU A 321 -18.24 -30.08 18.99
N THR A 322 -18.62 -28.85 18.62
CA THR A 322 -19.09 -28.53 17.26
C THR A 322 -18.02 -28.86 16.22
N LEU A 323 -16.75 -28.49 16.45
CA LEU A 323 -15.65 -28.80 15.52
C LEU A 323 -15.48 -30.31 15.32
N LEU A 324 -15.35 -31.08 16.40
CA LEU A 324 -15.06 -32.51 16.35
C LEU A 324 -16.23 -33.35 15.84
N THR A 325 -17.47 -32.91 16.08
CA THR A 325 -18.68 -33.58 15.57
C THR A 325 -18.74 -33.58 14.04
N HIS A 326 -18.16 -32.57 13.39
CA HIS A 326 -18.17 -32.38 11.93
C HIS A 326 -16.82 -32.66 11.28
N ARG A 327 -16.05 -33.60 11.84
CA ARG A 327 -14.68 -33.90 11.38
C ARG A 327 -14.61 -34.33 9.92
N ASP A 328 -15.63 -35.02 9.43
CA ASP A 328 -15.76 -35.43 8.03
C ASP A 328 -15.97 -34.27 7.05
N ARG A 329 -16.25 -33.06 7.56
CA ARG A 329 -16.56 -31.87 6.77
C ARG A 329 -15.47 -30.81 6.82
N TRP A 330 -14.36 -31.03 7.53
CA TRP A 330 -13.27 -30.06 7.59
C TRP A 330 -12.65 -29.75 6.22
N VAL A 331 -12.15 -28.52 6.09
CA VAL A 331 -11.35 -28.04 4.96
C VAL A 331 -10.01 -27.52 5.44
N VAL A 332 -9.17 -27.10 4.49
CA VAL A 332 -7.88 -26.48 4.76
C VAL A 332 -8.03 -24.96 4.64
N GLU A 333 -7.59 -24.25 5.67
CA GLU A 333 -7.45 -22.81 5.71
C GLU A 333 -6.21 -22.39 4.89
N ASP A 334 -6.43 -21.63 3.81
CA ASP A 334 -5.34 -21.20 2.90
C ASP A 334 -4.28 -20.36 3.64
N ARG A 335 -4.74 -19.42 4.48
CA ARG A 335 -3.88 -18.46 5.19
C ARG A 335 -4.31 -18.28 6.65
N PRO A 336 -3.85 -19.14 7.57
CA PRO A 336 -4.17 -19.01 8.98
C PRO A 336 -3.66 -17.72 9.60
N ALA A 337 -4.46 -17.16 10.51
CA ALA A 337 -4.06 -16.09 11.42
C ALA A 337 -3.33 -16.66 12.65
N THR A 338 -2.18 -16.07 12.97
CA THR A 338 -1.33 -16.47 14.11
C THR A 338 -1.20 -15.38 15.17
N SER A 339 -2.13 -14.41 15.15
CA SER A 339 -2.15 -13.28 16.08
C SER A 339 -2.45 -13.73 17.50
N GLN A 340 -1.82 -13.07 18.49
CA GLN A 340 -2.18 -13.29 19.88
C GLN A 340 -3.56 -12.67 20.18
N LEU A 341 -4.54 -13.51 20.49
CA LEU A 341 -5.90 -13.10 20.85
C LEU A 341 -6.02 -13.06 22.39
N THR A 342 -6.59 -11.98 22.92
CA THR A 342 -6.54 -11.66 24.37
C THR A 342 -7.93 -11.59 25.03
N ARG A 343 -8.99 -11.64 24.22
CA ARG A 343 -10.40 -11.50 24.66
C ARG A 343 -11.21 -12.78 24.44
N LEU A 344 -10.54 -13.89 24.16
CA LEU A 344 -11.17 -15.20 24.07
C LEU A 344 -11.43 -15.77 25.48
N THR A 345 -12.49 -16.56 25.61
CA THR A 345 -12.69 -17.38 26.82
C THR A 345 -11.65 -18.49 26.88
N ALA A 346 -11.47 -19.13 28.05
CA ALA A 346 -10.49 -20.21 28.19
C ALA A 346 -10.71 -21.35 27.18
N ASN A 347 -11.97 -21.74 26.94
CA ASN A 347 -12.32 -22.81 26.00
C ASN A 347 -12.05 -22.41 24.54
N GLU A 348 -12.37 -21.17 24.18
CA GLU A 348 -12.10 -20.64 22.83
C GLU A 348 -10.61 -20.48 22.58
N ALA A 349 -9.84 -20.00 23.58
CA ALA A 349 -8.40 -19.85 23.49
C ALA A 349 -7.70 -21.21 23.34
N ASP A 350 -8.11 -22.22 24.10
CA ASP A 350 -7.60 -23.60 23.96
C ASP A 350 -7.87 -24.16 22.56
N LEU A 351 -9.07 -23.92 22.02
CA LEU A 351 -9.41 -24.33 20.67
C LEU A 351 -8.61 -23.58 19.60
N TYR A 352 -8.52 -22.25 19.72
CA TYR A 352 -7.72 -21.40 18.83
C TYR A 352 -6.25 -21.85 18.78
N LEU A 353 -5.63 -22.07 19.94
CA LEU A 353 -4.25 -22.56 20.02
C LEU A 353 -4.10 -23.95 19.40
N SER A 354 -5.09 -24.83 19.55
CA SER A 354 -5.11 -26.14 18.92
C SER A 354 -5.16 -26.04 17.38
N LEU A 355 -5.92 -25.08 16.84
CA LEU A 355 -5.99 -24.81 15.40
C LEU A 355 -4.67 -24.23 14.88
N VAL A 356 -4.10 -23.24 15.56
CA VAL A 356 -2.80 -22.63 15.20
C VAL A 356 -1.65 -23.65 15.22
N ALA A 357 -1.70 -24.61 16.14
CA ALA A 357 -0.69 -25.65 16.28
C ALA A 357 -0.94 -26.90 15.41
N ASP A 358 -1.94 -26.87 14.53
CA ASP A 358 -2.33 -28.00 13.67
C ASP A 358 -2.61 -29.30 14.46
N ALA A 359 -3.11 -29.18 15.70
CA ALA A 359 -3.24 -30.31 16.63
C ALA A 359 -4.23 -31.40 16.14
N PHE A 360 -5.14 -31.03 15.23
CA PHE A 360 -6.17 -31.91 14.68
C PHE A 360 -5.94 -32.29 13.21
N GLY A 361 -4.97 -31.64 12.53
CA GLY A 361 -4.66 -31.77 11.11
C GLY A 361 -4.05 -30.49 10.54
N ASP A 362 -3.47 -30.56 9.33
CA ASP A 362 -2.86 -29.40 8.63
C ASP A 362 -3.91 -28.32 8.36
N ARG A 363 -3.81 -27.20 9.08
CA ARG A 363 -4.56 -25.95 8.90
C ARG A 363 -6.06 -26.19 8.77
N ILE A 364 -6.62 -27.00 9.66
CA ILE A 364 -8.03 -27.36 9.57
C ILE A 364 -8.93 -26.14 9.83
N ARG A 365 -10.05 -26.09 9.10
CA ARG A 365 -11.15 -25.14 9.28
C ARG A 365 -12.48 -25.87 9.12
N LEU A 366 -13.48 -25.43 9.87
CA LEU A 366 -14.88 -25.78 9.63
C LEU A 366 -15.68 -24.52 9.29
N GLU A 367 -16.07 -24.41 8.02
CA GLU A 367 -16.92 -23.31 7.52
C GLU A 367 -18.35 -23.43 8.06
N GLN A 368 -19.02 -22.31 8.34
CA GLN A 368 -20.39 -22.25 8.85
C GLN A 368 -21.36 -23.06 7.99
N GLU A 369 -21.23 -22.97 6.67
CA GLU A 369 -22.09 -23.68 5.71
C GLU A 369 -21.93 -25.21 5.75
N ARG A 370 -20.88 -25.70 6.41
CA ARG A 370 -20.58 -27.13 6.53
C ARG A 370 -21.09 -27.72 7.85
N ILE A 371 -21.51 -26.90 8.81
CA ILE A 371 -22.12 -27.38 10.05
C ILE A 371 -23.50 -27.96 9.72
N ASP A 372 -23.81 -29.12 10.28
CA ASP A 372 -25.11 -29.76 10.09
C ASP A 372 -26.25 -28.87 10.58
N TRP A 373 -27.25 -28.65 9.73
CA TRP A 373 -28.30 -27.69 10.08
C TRP A 373 -29.16 -28.15 11.28
N SER A 374 -29.32 -29.46 11.49
CA SER A 374 -30.01 -29.97 12.69
C SER A 374 -29.23 -29.66 13.97
N TRP A 375 -27.88 -29.68 13.89
CA TRP A 375 -27.01 -29.25 14.97
C TRP A 375 -27.14 -27.74 15.24
N VAL A 376 -27.22 -26.94 14.17
CA VAL A 376 -27.44 -25.48 14.24
C VAL A 376 -28.75 -25.17 14.94
N GLU A 377 -29.87 -25.75 14.49
CA GLU A 377 -31.21 -25.49 15.05
C GLU A 377 -31.27 -25.84 16.54
N GLN A 378 -30.70 -26.97 16.95
CA GLN A 378 -30.67 -27.38 18.35
C GLN A 378 -29.91 -26.39 19.24
N ARG A 379 -28.79 -25.85 18.76
CA ARG A 379 -27.94 -24.92 19.53
C ARG A 379 -28.51 -23.50 19.52
N LEU A 380 -28.99 -23.01 18.37
CA LEU A 380 -29.60 -21.69 18.26
C LEU A 380 -30.89 -21.57 19.07
N GLY A 381 -31.71 -22.63 19.12
CA GLY A 381 -32.92 -22.64 19.95
C GLY A 381 -32.65 -22.37 21.44
N ARG A 382 -31.45 -22.73 21.92
CA ARG A 382 -30.99 -22.52 23.30
C ARG A 382 -30.17 -21.25 23.49
N ALA A 383 -29.83 -20.54 22.41
CA ALA A 383 -28.86 -19.43 22.44
C ALA A 383 -29.30 -18.27 23.34
N PHE A 384 -30.61 -18.03 23.42
CA PHE A 384 -31.23 -16.94 24.17
C PHE A 384 -32.19 -17.42 25.28
N GLU A 385 -32.13 -18.72 25.60
CA GLU A 385 -32.80 -19.27 26.79
C GLU A 385 -31.95 -18.88 28.02
N SER A 386 -32.54 -18.19 28.99
CA SER A 386 -31.82 -17.81 30.21
C SER A 386 -31.26 -19.06 30.90
N PRO A 387 -30.02 -19.04 31.41
CA PRO A 387 -29.54 -20.13 32.25
C PRO A 387 -30.49 -20.27 33.44
N ARG A 388 -31.13 -21.43 33.58
CA ARG A 388 -31.87 -21.77 34.80
C ARG A 388 -30.86 -21.68 35.94
N VAL A 389 -30.98 -20.64 36.76
CA VAL A 389 -30.36 -20.61 38.07
C VAL A 389 -31.10 -21.67 38.87
N ASP A 390 -30.48 -22.84 39.04
CA ASP A 390 -30.92 -23.77 40.07
C ASP A 390 -30.80 -23.04 41.41
N PRO A 391 -31.88 -22.92 42.21
CA PRO A 391 -31.80 -22.33 43.53
C PRO A 391 -30.98 -23.29 44.40
N ALA A 392 -29.70 -22.98 44.58
CA ALA A 392 -28.84 -23.69 45.51
C ALA A 392 -29.34 -23.45 46.94
N GLY A 393 -29.90 -24.51 47.53
CA GLY A 393 -29.70 -24.90 48.92
C GLY A 393 -30.33 -24.02 49.99
N SER A 394 -31.44 -24.50 50.56
CA SER A 394 -31.87 -24.17 51.93
C SER A 394 -30.88 -24.68 52.97
#